data_AF-A0A7C9HBK8-F1
#
_entry.id   AF-A0A7C9HBK8-F1
#
_cell.length_a   1.000
_cell.length_b   1.000
_cell.length_c   1.000
_cell.angle_alpha   90.00
_cell.angle_beta   90.00
_cell.angle_gamma   90.00
#
_symmetry.space_group_name_H-M   'P 1'
#
loop_
_entity.id
_entity.type
_entity.pdbx_description
1 polymer ?
#
loop_
_entity_poly.entity_id
_entity_poly.type
_entity_poly.pdbx_seq_one_letter_code
_entity_poly.pdbx_strand_id
1 'polypeptide(L)'
;MTTPTTPDHPPDCADFVPLTVLKRDMFSETWLGHAPGDPQDKRVLRRLDTVPWYARPISRALARREVRGLAAVSGIQGCPTLIRADAQGLLRDWAAGTPLQLARPSDRTWYDDARRILRDMRRRGVTHNDIAKPQNWLMTPDGRAAVIDFQLASVHRRRGLLFRLMAREDLRHLLKQKRNFARHLLTPSEWRMLHHKALPTRIWLATGKRLYKFITRRLMHWSDSEGDENRIAQEGPAIRKALQAQPGIGAVTLCPFSQPGRTVGIYAFVETTRDASAIEADLAAATRPDLLQTVARLPRDTEGQVRADLLHLVAGNRLDELTQLMDGDPDLSALMQPIIAARRNLTDRVLRK
;
A
#
# COMPACT_ATOMS: atom_id res chain seq x y z
N MET A 1 4.16 7.73 32.19
CA MET A 1 4.92 7.36 30.97
C MET A 1 4.57 8.37 29.89
N THR A 2 5.42 9.36 29.71
CA THR A 2 5.30 10.40 28.69
C THR A 2 5.42 9.77 27.31
N THR A 3 4.36 9.82 26.53
CA THR A 3 4.40 9.60 25.08
C THR A 3 5.48 10.48 24.47
N PRO A 4 6.46 9.94 23.74
CA PRO A 4 7.42 10.79 23.06
C PRO A 4 6.66 11.63 22.03
N THR A 5 6.73 12.95 22.19
CA THR A 5 6.33 13.94 21.19
C THR A 5 7.22 13.75 19.98
N THR A 6 6.75 12.95 19.02
CA THR A 6 7.32 12.91 17.68
C THR A 6 7.11 14.29 17.05
N PRO A 7 8.15 14.98 16.57
CA PRO A 7 7.95 16.28 15.93
C PRO A 7 7.05 16.09 14.69
N ASP A 8 5.86 16.71 14.70
CA ASP A 8 4.89 16.73 13.60
C ASP A 8 5.34 17.64 12.44
N HIS A 9 6.59 18.09 12.44
CA HIS A 9 7.12 18.97 11.41
C HIS A 9 7.49 18.21 10.13
N PRO A 10 7.19 18.79 8.95
CA PRO A 10 7.62 18.24 7.67
C PRO A 10 9.14 18.02 7.66
N PRO A 11 9.63 17.02 6.89
CA PRO A 11 11.07 16.79 6.77
C PRO A 11 11.76 18.02 6.20
N ASP A 12 12.67 18.60 6.98
CA ASP A 12 13.58 19.63 6.49
C ASP A 12 14.70 18.95 5.70
N CYS A 13 14.68 19.14 4.38
CA CYS A 13 15.60 18.54 3.43
C CYS A 13 15.92 19.53 2.32
N ALA A 14 17.21 19.81 2.10
CA ALA A 14 17.64 20.59 0.96
C ALA A 14 17.24 19.97 -0.39
N ASP A 15 17.16 18.62 -0.48
CA ASP A 15 16.91 17.89 -1.74
C ASP A 15 15.47 17.39 -1.90
N PHE A 16 14.53 17.81 -1.04
CA PHE A 16 13.17 17.28 -1.03
C PHE A 16 12.17 18.29 -0.46
N VAL A 17 11.18 18.67 -1.27
CA VAL A 17 10.05 19.50 -0.84
C VAL A 17 8.87 18.57 -0.50
N PRO A 18 8.46 18.46 0.78
CA PRO A 18 7.40 17.56 1.20
C PRO A 18 6.02 18.04 0.75
N LEU A 19 5.18 17.12 0.26
CA LEU A 19 3.80 17.39 -0.12
C LEU A 19 2.80 16.70 0.82
N THR A 20 2.94 15.39 1.00
CA THR A 20 1.93 14.59 1.72
C THR A 20 2.53 13.36 2.37
N VAL A 21 1.97 12.94 3.51
CA VAL A 21 2.36 11.69 4.17
C VAL A 21 1.58 10.53 3.53
N LEU A 22 2.30 9.55 3.00
CA LEU A 22 1.70 8.33 2.44
C LEU A 22 1.43 7.27 3.52
N LYS A 23 2.37 7.10 4.46
CA LYS A 23 2.28 6.06 5.50
C LYS A 23 3.09 6.46 6.74
N ARG A 24 2.58 6.13 7.94
CA ARG A 24 3.30 6.28 9.21
C ARG A 24 3.15 4.99 10.03
N ASP A 25 4.26 4.34 10.33
CA ASP A 25 4.33 3.14 11.17
C ASP A 25 5.37 3.32 12.29
N MET A 26 5.44 2.36 13.23
CA MET A 26 6.37 2.45 14.37
C MET A 26 7.86 2.42 13.97
N PHE A 27 8.15 2.06 12.71
CA PHE A 27 9.50 1.87 12.21
C PHE A 27 9.92 2.94 11.19
N SER A 28 8.98 3.71 10.63
CA SER A 28 9.24 4.73 9.61
C SER A 28 8.02 5.58 9.26
N GLU A 29 8.29 6.73 8.64
CA GLU A 29 7.31 7.58 7.98
C GLU A 29 7.64 7.70 6.49
N THR A 30 6.66 7.54 5.61
CA THR A 30 6.83 7.65 4.17
C THR A 30 6.12 8.91 3.67
N TRP A 31 6.89 9.83 3.10
CA TRP A 31 6.45 11.11 2.57
C TRP A 31 6.56 11.09 1.04
N LEU A 32 5.53 11.60 0.37
CA LEU A 32 5.59 12.00 -1.03
C LEU A 32 5.94 13.49 -1.08
N GLY A 33 6.79 13.84 -2.03
CA GLY A 33 7.20 15.21 -2.30
C GLY A 33 7.82 15.30 -3.67
N HIS A 34 8.63 16.32 -3.90
CA HIS A 34 9.30 16.53 -5.17
C HIS A 34 10.72 17.11 -5.00
N ALA A 35 11.48 17.16 -6.08
CA ALA A 35 12.77 17.82 -6.10
C ALA A 35 12.63 19.35 -5.94
N PRO A 36 13.55 20.02 -5.24
CA PRO A 36 13.60 21.47 -5.21
C PRO A 36 13.71 22.02 -6.64
N GLY A 37 12.85 22.98 -6.98
CA GLY A 37 12.84 23.61 -8.31
C GLY A 37 12.13 22.82 -9.42
N ASP A 38 11.73 21.57 -9.18
CA ASP A 38 10.96 20.77 -10.14
C ASP A 38 9.81 20.00 -9.45
N PRO A 39 8.56 20.51 -9.52
CA PRO A 39 7.38 19.84 -9.00
C PRO A 39 7.02 18.51 -9.70
N GLN A 40 7.54 18.25 -10.90
CA GLN A 40 7.25 17.03 -11.67
C GLN A 40 8.18 15.87 -11.30
N ASP A 41 9.39 16.16 -10.81
CA ASP A 41 10.30 15.16 -10.22
C ASP A 41 9.77 14.72 -8.85
N LYS A 42 8.73 13.88 -8.87
CA LYS A 42 8.11 13.28 -7.68
C LYS A 42 9.09 12.31 -7.01
N ARG A 43 9.23 12.44 -5.69
CA ARG A 43 10.13 11.64 -4.86
C ARG A 43 9.43 11.09 -3.62
N VAL A 44 9.95 9.99 -3.09
CA VAL A 44 9.47 9.37 -1.86
C VAL A 44 10.58 9.32 -0.83
N LEU A 45 10.35 9.96 0.32
CA LEU A 45 11.24 9.91 1.47
C LEU A 45 10.67 8.94 2.51
N ARG A 46 11.38 7.85 2.78
CA ARG A 46 11.14 7.03 3.97
C ARG A 46 12.03 7.52 5.10
N ARG A 47 11.43 8.34 5.96
CA ARG A 47 11.98 9.00 7.13
C ARG A 47 12.06 8.06 8.34
N LEU A 48 13.17 8.12 9.07
CA LEU A 48 13.55 7.23 10.17
C LEU A 48 14.00 7.97 11.44
N ASP A 49 14.29 9.27 11.37
CA ASP A 49 14.71 10.12 12.49
C ASP A 49 13.59 10.37 13.51
N THR A 50 12.32 10.27 13.09
CA THR A 50 11.13 10.41 13.95
C THR A 50 10.78 9.15 14.75
N VAL A 51 11.49 8.03 14.52
CA VAL A 51 11.17 6.78 15.22
C VAL A 51 11.61 6.84 16.69
N PRO A 52 10.85 6.20 17.61
CA PRO A 52 11.22 6.12 19.01
C PRO A 52 12.62 5.55 19.21
N TRP A 53 13.35 6.05 20.21
CA TRP A 53 14.77 5.71 20.41
C TRP A 53 15.03 4.20 20.51
N TYR A 54 14.10 3.44 21.10
CA TYR A 54 14.20 1.99 21.26
C TYR A 54 14.01 1.23 19.93
N ALA A 55 13.30 1.80 18.97
CA ALA A 55 13.06 1.21 17.65
C ALA A 55 14.19 1.53 16.66
N ARG A 56 14.99 2.58 16.91
CA ARG A 56 16.05 3.07 16.01
C ARG A 56 17.02 1.98 15.53
N PRO A 57 17.54 1.06 16.37
CA PRO A 57 18.48 0.03 15.90
C PRO A 57 17.85 -0.89 14.86
N ILE A 58 16.59 -1.31 15.09
CA ILE A 58 15.85 -2.20 14.21
C ILE A 58 15.46 -1.46 12.92
N SER A 59 14.93 -0.24 13.02
CA SER A 59 14.60 0.61 11.87
C SER A 59 15.81 0.85 10.97
N ARG A 60 16.98 1.15 11.56
CA ARG A 60 18.24 1.31 10.81
C ARG A 60 18.69 0.02 10.14
N ALA A 61 18.55 -1.13 10.80
CA ALA A 61 18.89 -2.41 10.20
C ALA A 61 17.99 -2.75 9.00
N LEU A 62 16.68 -2.51 9.12
CA LEU A 62 15.70 -2.69 8.05
C LEU A 62 15.98 -1.73 6.89
N ALA A 63 16.23 -0.45 7.18
CA ALA A 63 16.56 0.54 6.16
C ALA A 63 17.87 0.20 5.42
N ARG A 64 18.91 -0.27 6.13
CA ARG A 64 20.17 -0.73 5.49
C ARG A 64 19.95 -1.91 4.55
N ARG A 65 18.96 -2.77 4.82
CA ARG A 65 18.59 -3.86 3.92
C ARG A 65 17.88 -3.33 2.69
N GLU A 66 16.93 -2.42 2.86
CA GLU A 66 16.22 -1.77 1.75
C GLU A 66 17.21 -0.98 0.87
N VAL A 67 18.08 -0.16 1.45
CA VAL A 67 19.12 0.60 0.75
C VAL A 67 20.03 -0.31 -0.07
N ARG A 68 20.47 -1.45 0.49
CA ARG A 68 21.25 -2.44 -0.26
C ARG A 68 20.46 -3.04 -1.43
N GLY A 69 19.18 -3.34 -1.21
CA GLY A 69 18.28 -3.82 -2.25
C GLY A 69 18.11 -2.82 -3.39
N LEU A 70 17.76 -1.58 -3.06
CA LEU A 70 17.57 -0.47 -4.00
C LEU A 70 18.86 -0.14 -4.76
N ALA A 71 19.99 -0.04 -4.07
CA ALA A 71 21.29 0.18 -4.71
C ALA A 71 21.62 -0.95 -5.70
N ALA A 72 21.32 -2.20 -5.36
CA ALA A 72 21.55 -3.33 -6.24
C ALA A 72 20.63 -3.33 -7.47
N VAL A 73 19.39 -2.83 -7.39
CA VAL A 73 18.45 -2.80 -8.53
C VAL A 73 18.45 -1.49 -9.31
N SER A 74 19.15 -0.46 -8.84
CA SER A 74 19.23 0.85 -9.49
C SER A 74 19.60 0.75 -10.98
N GLY A 75 18.83 1.39 -11.85
CA GLY A 75 18.99 1.31 -13.32
C GLY A 75 18.34 0.09 -13.99
N ILE A 76 17.66 -0.80 -13.24
CA ILE A 76 16.71 -1.73 -13.85
C ILE A 76 15.43 -0.94 -14.16
N GLN A 77 15.08 -0.84 -15.44
CA GLN A 77 13.82 -0.24 -15.87
C GLN A 77 12.63 -0.92 -15.17
N GLY A 78 11.76 -0.13 -14.53
CA GLY A 78 10.63 -0.61 -13.72
C GLY A 78 10.96 -0.89 -12.24
N CYS A 79 12.19 -0.62 -11.78
CA CYS A 79 12.55 -0.59 -10.36
C CYS A 79 12.84 0.85 -9.91
N PRO A 80 12.58 1.18 -8.63
CA PRO A 80 12.91 2.47 -8.06
C PRO A 80 14.44 2.70 -7.98
N THR A 81 14.83 3.94 -8.19
CA THR A 81 16.19 4.46 -8.08
C THR A 81 16.40 5.07 -6.70
N LEU A 82 17.44 4.60 -6.00
CA LEU A 82 17.88 5.22 -4.76
C LEU A 82 18.57 6.55 -5.07
N ILE A 83 18.05 7.65 -4.53
CA ILE A 83 18.61 9.00 -4.70
C ILE A 83 19.58 9.30 -3.54
N ARG A 84 19.14 9.08 -2.30
CA ARG A 84 19.91 9.38 -1.08
C ARG A 84 19.61 8.36 0.01
N ALA A 85 20.61 8.06 0.85
CA ALA A 85 20.45 7.28 2.07
C ALA A 85 21.37 7.82 3.17
N ASP A 86 20.80 8.29 4.27
CA ASP A 86 21.53 8.87 5.39
C ASP A 86 20.85 8.63 6.75
N ALA A 87 21.20 9.44 7.75
CA ALA A 87 20.66 9.33 9.11
C ALA A 87 19.17 9.68 9.21
N GLN A 88 18.66 10.54 8.32
CA GLN A 88 17.27 10.96 8.29
C GLN A 88 16.39 9.88 7.64
N GLY A 89 16.90 9.18 6.62
CA GLY A 89 16.15 8.14 5.95
C GLY A 89 16.71 7.74 4.59
N LEU A 90 15.85 7.18 3.74
CA LEU A 90 16.16 6.92 2.34
C LEU A 90 15.18 7.66 1.42
N LEU A 91 15.72 8.31 0.41
CA LEU A 91 15.01 9.04 -0.62
C LEU A 91 15.13 8.26 -1.93
N ARG A 92 14.00 8.05 -2.61
CA ARG A 92 13.93 7.37 -3.91
C ARG A 92 12.99 8.12 -4.85
N ASP A 93 13.08 7.79 -6.13
CA ASP A 93 12.11 8.24 -7.13
C ASP A 93 10.68 7.72 -6.84
N TRP A 94 9.69 8.46 -7.35
CA TRP A 94 8.31 8.00 -7.38
C TRP A 94 8.11 7.07 -8.57
N ALA A 95 7.63 5.85 -8.30
CA ALA A 95 7.19 4.96 -9.35
C ALA A 95 5.73 5.29 -9.72
N ALA A 96 5.54 5.96 -10.86
CA ALA A 96 4.20 6.21 -11.38
C ALA A 96 3.55 4.90 -11.87
N GLY A 97 2.30 4.67 -11.46
CA GLY A 97 1.52 3.56 -11.97
C GLY A 97 0.40 3.12 -11.04
N THR A 98 -0.57 2.43 -11.62
CA THR A 98 -1.73 1.89 -10.92
C THR A 98 -1.40 0.52 -10.33
N PRO A 99 -1.67 0.28 -9.03
CA PRO A 99 -1.42 -1.03 -8.42
C PRO A 99 -2.21 -2.15 -9.08
N LEU A 100 -1.60 -3.34 -9.14
CA LEU A 100 -2.07 -4.46 -9.95
C LEU A 100 -3.52 -4.90 -9.65
N GLN A 101 -3.94 -4.78 -8.39
CA GLN A 101 -5.31 -5.09 -7.94
C GLN A 101 -6.39 -4.29 -8.69
N LEU A 102 -6.05 -3.06 -9.09
CA LEU A 102 -6.92 -2.12 -9.80
C LEU A 102 -6.67 -2.20 -11.31
N ALA A 103 -5.40 -2.18 -11.73
CA ALA A 103 -5.02 -2.22 -13.13
C ALA A 103 -5.47 -3.50 -13.86
N ARG A 104 -5.47 -4.64 -13.15
CA ARG A 104 -5.90 -5.97 -13.65
C ARG A 104 -5.48 -6.26 -15.09
N PRO A 105 -4.18 -6.17 -15.43
CA PRO A 105 -3.71 -6.28 -16.80
C PRO A 105 -4.03 -7.64 -17.40
N SER A 106 -4.70 -7.61 -18.55
CA SER A 106 -5.03 -8.77 -19.36
C SER A 106 -4.03 -9.03 -20.49
N ASP A 107 -3.22 -8.02 -20.86
CA ASP A 107 -2.24 -8.11 -21.95
C ASP A 107 -0.92 -8.77 -21.52
N ARG A 108 -0.29 -9.47 -22.48
CA ARG A 108 0.98 -10.18 -22.36
C ARG A 108 2.15 -9.25 -22.11
N THR A 109 2.14 -8.04 -22.66
CA THR A 109 3.23 -7.07 -22.58
C THR A 109 3.64 -6.79 -21.13
N TRP A 110 2.66 -6.59 -20.25
CA TRP A 110 2.90 -6.34 -18.82
C TRP A 110 3.60 -7.54 -18.14
N TYR A 111 3.15 -8.77 -18.41
CA TYR A 111 3.73 -9.97 -17.79
C TYR A 111 5.13 -10.30 -18.30
N ASP A 112 5.40 -10.02 -19.57
CA ASP A 112 6.74 -10.18 -20.14
C ASP A 112 7.72 -9.18 -19.51
N ASP A 113 7.27 -7.95 -19.28
CA ASP A 113 8.06 -6.92 -18.61
C ASP A 113 8.29 -7.24 -17.12
N ALA A 114 7.26 -7.70 -16.41
CA ALA A 114 7.40 -8.15 -15.02
C ALA A 114 8.39 -9.31 -14.90
N ARG A 115 8.39 -10.26 -15.85
CA ARG A 115 9.39 -11.34 -15.90
C ARG A 115 10.79 -10.83 -16.18
N ARG A 116 10.94 -9.86 -17.07
CA ARG A 116 12.21 -9.20 -17.35
C ARG A 116 12.76 -8.59 -16.07
N ILE A 117 11.95 -7.84 -15.31
CA ILE A 117 12.34 -7.26 -14.02
C ILE A 117 12.86 -8.35 -13.07
N LEU A 118 12.10 -9.43 -12.84
CA LEU A 118 12.53 -10.51 -11.94
C LEU A 118 13.83 -11.20 -12.42
N ARG A 119 13.99 -11.36 -13.73
CA ARG A 119 15.21 -11.91 -14.32
C ARG A 119 16.40 -10.99 -14.07
N ASP A 120 16.23 -9.69 -14.27
CA ASP A 120 17.30 -8.70 -14.13
C ASP A 120 17.69 -8.53 -12.65
N MET A 121 16.71 -8.50 -11.73
CA MET A 121 16.94 -8.57 -10.29
C MET A 121 17.75 -9.82 -9.91
N ARG A 122 17.34 -10.99 -10.41
CA ARG A 122 18.04 -12.25 -10.18
C ARG A 122 19.47 -12.22 -10.73
N ARG A 123 19.70 -11.60 -11.90
CA ARG A 123 21.06 -11.40 -12.46
C ARG A 123 21.93 -10.52 -11.57
N ARG A 124 21.34 -9.65 -10.76
CA ARG A 124 22.05 -8.85 -9.76
C ARG A 124 22.09 -9.50 -8.36
N GLY A 125 21.63 -10.75 -8.25
CA GLY A 125 21.62 -11.48 -6.98
C GLY A 125 20.54 -10.99 -6.01
N VAL A 126 19.50 -10.32 -6.50
CA VAL A 126 18.41 -9.77 -5.69
C VAL A 126 17.18 -10.68 -5.78
N THR A 127 16.55 -10.95 -4.62
CA THR A 127 15.20 -11.53 -4.53
C THR A 127 14.30 -10.56 -3.76
N HIS A 128 13.09 -10.33 -4.25
CA HIS A 128 12.18 -9.33 -3.67
C HIS A 128 11.47 -9.85 -2.42
N ASN A 129 11.04 -11.11 -2.43
CA ASN A 129 10.40 -11.82 -1.32
C ASN A 129 9.02 -11.27 -0.86
N ASP A 130 8.50 -10.21 -1.48
CA ASP A 130 7.18 -9.63 -1.14
C ASP A 130 6.29 -9.32 -2.36
N ILE A 131 6.64 -9.83 -3.54
CA ILE A 131 5.83 -9.66 -4.76
C ILE A 131 4.59 -10.56 -4.82
N ALA A 132 4.33 -11.27 -3.72
CA ALA A 132 3.08 -11.97 -3.51
C ALA A 132 1.91 -10.99 -3.37
N LYS A 133 2.16 -9.80 -2.80
CA LYS A 133 1.17 -8.74 -2.67
C LYS A 133 0.99 -8.07 -4.03
N PRO A 134 -0.23 -8.07 -4.61
CA PRO A 134 -0.48 -7.39 -5.87
C PRO A 134 -0.15 -5.88 -5.81
N GLN A 135 -0.24 -5.28 -4.62
CA GLN A 135 0.03 -3.86 -4.39
C GLN A 135 1.48 -3.46 -4.67
N ASN A 136 2.42 -4.41 -4.59
CA ASN A 136 3.83 -4.16 -4.87
C ASN A 136 4.14 -4.16 -6.38
N TRP A 137 3.17 -4.54 -7.21
CA TRP A 137 3.23 -4.44 -8.66
C TRP A 137 2.41 -3.26 -9.13
N LEU A 138 2.99 -2.46 -10.02
CA LEU A 138 2.34 -1.35 -10.69
C LEU A 138 2.24 -1.62 -12.20
N MET A 139 1.18 -1.09 -12.80
CA MET A 139 1.11 -0.87 -14.24
C MET A 139 1.38 0.61 -14.49
N THR A 140 2.46 0.92 -15.21
CA THR A 140 2.75 2.30 -15.60
C THR A 140 1.68 2.81 -16.59
N PRO A 141 1.56 4.13 -16.80
CA PRO A 141 0.65 4.68 -17.81
C PRO A 141 0.85 4.07 -19.20
N ASP A 142 2.09 3.71 -19.56
CA ASP A 142 2.44 3.05 -20.83
C ASP A 142 2.11 1.54 -20.87
N GLY A 143 1.39 1.00 -19.88
CA GLY A 143 1.04 -0.41 -19.77
C GLY A 143 2.21 -1.34 -19.40
N ARG A 144 3.34 -0.77 -18.94
CA ARG A 144 4.54 -1.53 -18.55
C ARG A 144 4.49 -1.94 -17.08
N ALA A 145 5.36 -2.88 -16.70
CA ALA A 145 5.43 -3.32 -15.31
C ALA A 145 6.41 -2.47 -14.53
N ALA A 146 6.04 -2.11 -13.30
CA ALA A 146 6.97 -1.61 -12.31
C ALA A 146 6.76 -2.33 -10.98
N VAL A 147 7.79 -2.35 -10.14
CA VAL A 147 7.77 -2.99 -8.84
C VAL A 147 8.22 -2.01 -7.76
N ILE A 148 7.54 -2.02 -6.63
CA ILE A 148 7.82 -1.15 -5.49
C ILE A 148 8.02 -1.97 -4.21
N ASP A 149 8.47 -1.28 -3.16
CA ASP A 149 8.65 -1.81 -1.80
C ASP A 149 9.73 -2.90 -1.66
N PHE A 150 10.99 -2.45 -1.59
CA PHE A 150 12.16 -3.32 -1.44
C PHE A 150 12.52 -3.63 0.02
N GLN A 151 11.62 -3.38 0.97
CA GLN A 151 11.92 -3.55 2.41
C GLN A 151 12.28 -4.99 2.78
N LEU A 152 11.63 -5.96 2.14
CA LEU A 152 11.91 -7.39 2.31
C LEU A 152 12.84 -7.94 1.22
N ALA A 153 13.42 -7.10 0.38
CA ALA A 153 14.38 -7.56 -0.62
C ALA A 153 15.65 -8.11 0.05
N SER A 154 16.24 -9.13 -0.56
CA SER A 154 17.46 -9.77 -0.10
C SER A 154 18.50 -9.72 -1.20
N VAL A 155 19.71 -9.24 -0.87
CA VAL A 155 20.86 -9.24 -1.78
C VAL A 155 21.78 -10.39 -1.40
N HIS A 156 22.02 -11.29 -2.34
CA HIS A 156 22.74 -12.54 -2.10
C HIS A 156 24.13 -12.47 -2.73
N ARG A 157 25.18 -12.62 -1.91
CA ARG A 157 26.57 -12.71 -2.42
C ARG A 157 26.82 -14.00 -3.21
N ARG A 158 26.19 -15.11 -2.79
CA ARG A 158 26.32 -16.44 -3.43
C ARG A 158 24.96 -16.92 -3.93
N ARG A 159 24.91 -17.49 -5.13
CA ARG A 159 23.68 -17.98 -5.77
C ARG A 159 23.34 -19.43 -5.37
N GLY A 160 23.41 -19.71 -4.07
CA GLY A 160 23.17 -21.04 -3.50
C GLY A 160 21.70 -21.47 -3.52
N LEU A 161 21.39 -22.57 -2.85
CA LEU A 161 20.04 -23.16 -2.82
C LEU A 161 18.96 -22.17 -2.34
N LEU A 162 19.23 -21.43 -1.28
CA LEU A 162 18.29 -20.44 -0.71
C LEU A 162 17.93 -19.35 -1.72
N PHE A 163 18.93 -18.78 -2.39
CA PHE A 163 18.73 -17.79 -3.46
C PHE A 163 17.88 -18.36 -4.60
N ARG A 164 18.19 -19.58 -5.06
CA ARG A 164 17.44 -20.24 -6.14
C ARG A 164 16.00 -20.50 -5.75
N LEU A 165 15.76 -20.86 -4.48
CA LEU A 165 14.42 -21.06 -3.93
C LEU A 165 13.64 -19.74 -3.88
N MET A 166 14.21 -18.68 -3.29
CA MET A 166 13.58 -17.37 -3.18
C MET A 166 13.26 -16.78 -4.55
N ALA A 167 14.20 -16.82 -5.49
CA ALA A 167 13.98 -16.36 -6.86
C ALA A 167 12.92 -17.19 -7.60
N ARG A 168 12.82 -18.49 -7.30
CA ARG A 168 11.75 -19.35 -7.83
C ARG A 168 10.40 -18.94 -7.25
N GLU A 169 10.30 -18.69 -5.94
CA GLU A 169 9.04 -18.27 -5.32
C GLU A 169 8.61 -16.89 -5.80
N ASP A 170 9.53 -15.93 -5.98
CA ASP A 170 9.26 -14.64 -6.62
C ASP A 170 8.58 -14.84 -7.98
N LEU A 171 9.19 -15.62 -8.88
CA LEU A 171 8.58 -15.94 -10.17
C LEU A 171 7.22 -16.62 -10.02
N ARG A 172 7.08 -17.55 -9.06
CA ARG A 172 5.83 -18.27 -8.82
C ARG A 172 4.73 -17.33 -8.35
N HIS A 173 5.06 -16.33 -7.55
CA HIS A 173 4.13 -15.30 -7.09
C HIS A 173 3.64 -14.43 -8.24
N LEU A 174 4.53 -14.04 -9.17
CA LEU A 174 4.11 -13.37 -10.40
C LEU A 174 3.15 -14.25 -11.22
N LEU A 175 3.43 -15.56 -11.36
CA LEU A 175 2.54 -16.48 -12.08
C LEU A 175 1.16 -16.63 -11.42
N LYS A 176 1.07 -16.51 -10.09
CA LYS A 176 -0.23 -16.50 -9.40
C LYS A 176 -1.02 -15.25 -9.79
N GLN A 177 -0.37 -14.09 -9.89
CA GLN A 177 -1.04 -12.87 -10.37
C GLN A 177 -1.51 -13.04 -11.82
N LYS A 178 -0.63 -13.57 -12.69
CA LYS A 178 -0.99 -13.89 -14.08
C LYS A 178 -2.19 -14.84 -14.16
N ARG A 179 -2.27 -15.85 -13.31
CA ARG A 179 -3.44 -16.74 -13.23
C ARG A 179 -4.71 -15.99 -12.83
N ASN A 180 -4.62 -15.04 -11.91
CA ASN A 180 -5.78 -14.33 -11.38
C ASN A 180 -6.34 -13.32 -12.40
N PHE A 181 -5.48 -12.59 -13.12
CA PHE A 181 -5.91 -11.49 -14.01
C PHE A 181 -5.85 -11.83 -15.50
N ALA A 182 -4.97 -12.75 -15.92
CA ALA A 182 -4.78 -13.11 -17.33
C ALA A 182 -4.56 -14.62 -17.53
N ARG A 183 -5.50 -15.44 -17.01
CA ARG A 183 -5.41 -16.91 -17.01
C ARG A 183 -5.13 -17.49 -18.41
N HIS A 184 -5.73 -16.89 -19.44
CA HIS A 184 -5.62 -17.32 -20.84
C HIS A 184 -4.19 -17.18 -21.39
N LEU A 185 -3.33 -16.37 -20.77
CA LEU A 185 -1.94 -16.20 -21.18
C LEU A 185 -0.98 -17.23 -20.59
N LEU A 186 -1.42 -18.08 -19.66
CA LEU A 186 -0.56 -19.04 -18.99
C LEU A 186 -0.10 -20.16 -19.94
N THR A 187 1.20 -20.39 -19.98
CA THR A 187 1.79 -21.50 -20.76
C THR A 187 1.73 -22.82 -19.98
N PRO A 188 1.84 -23.99 -20.64
CA PRO A 188 1.86 -25.28 -19.95
C PRO A 188 2.98 -25.41 -18.89
N SER A 189 4.15 -24.81 -19.13
CA SER A 189 5.27 -24.82 -18.16
C SER A 189 4.98 -23.98 -16.92
N GLU A 190 4.27 -22.86 -17.08
CA GLU A 190 3.82 -22.00 -15.99
C GLU A 190 2.76 -22.69 -15.14
N TRP A 191 1.81 -23.37 -15.79
CA TRP A 191 0.86 -24.24 -15.11
C TRP A 191 1.57 -25.30 -14.27
N ARG A 192 2.58 -25.98 -14.83
CA ARG A 192 3.38 -26.97 -14.09
C ARG A 192 4.04 -26.33 -12.85
N MET A 193 4.63 -25.15 -12.99
CA MET A 193 5.25 -24.43 -11.87
C MET A 193 4.25 -24.02 -10.77
N LEU A 194 3.03 -23.63 -11.15
CA LEU A 194 1.97 -23.28 -10.20
C LEU A 194 1.51 -24.49 -9.38
N HIS A 195 1.35 -25.66 -10.03
CA HIS A 195 0.96 -26.92 -9.38
C HIS A 195 2.05 -27.48 -8.45
N HIS A 196 3.32 -27.30 -8.81
CA HIS A 196 4.45 -27.81 -8.02
C HIS A 196 4.90 -26.78 -6.95
N LYS A 197 4.30 -26.84 -5.77
CA LYS A 197 4.77 -26.09 -4.58
C LYS A 197 6.21 -26.54 -4.24
N ALA A 198 7.12 -25.60 -4.00
CA ALA A 198 8.49 -25.95 -3.60
C ALA A 198 8.49 -26.68 -2.24
N LEU A 199 9.27 -27.76 -2.13
CA LEU A 199 9.38 -28.60 -0.93
C LEU A 199 9.73 -27.80 0.35
N PRO A 200 10.64 -26.80 0.33
CA PRO A 200 10.95 -26.01 1.52
C PRO A 200 9.76 -25.15 2.00
N THR A 201 8.88 -24.70 1.10
CA THR A 201 7.64 -23.97 1.44
C THR A 201 6.66 -24.88 2.19
N ARG A 202 6.63 -26.18 1.86
CA ARG A 202 5.84 -27.19 2.62
C ARG A 202 6.40 -27.40 4.02
N ILE A 203 7.73 -27.45 4.16
CA ILE A 203 8.41 -27.62 5.45
C ILE A 203 8.25 -26.37 6.33
N TRP A 204 8.44 -25.16 5.79
CA TRP A 204 8.26 -23.90 6.52
C TRP A 204 6.81 -23.68 6.96
N LEU A 205 5.82 -24.05 6.13
CA LEU A 205 4.41 -24.05 6.53
C LEU A 205 4.13 -25.03 7.68
N ALA A 206 4.86 -26.14 7.75
CA ALA A 206 4.72 -27.15 8.81
C ALA A 206 5.46 -26.79 10.11
N THR A 207 6.62 -26.13 10.05
CA THR A 207 7.49 -25.87 11.21
C THR A 207 7.65 -24.40 11.58
N GLY A 208 7.89 -23.52 10.59
CA GLY A 208 8.15 -22.10 10.80
C GLY A 208 6.93 -21.30 11.28
N LYS A 209 5.72 -21.66 10.82
CA LYS A 209 4.48 -20.95 11.18
C LYS A 209 4.14 -21.04 12.68
N ARG A 210 4.54 -22.12 13.37
CA ARG A 210 4.35 -22.29 14.82
C ARG A 210 5.36 -21.48 15.63
N LEU A 211 6.63 -21.49 15.22
CA LEU A 211 7.69 -20.72 15.86
C LEU A 211 7.50 -19.20 15.67
N TYR A 212 7.09 -18.77 14.48
CA TYR A 212 6.72 -17.38 14.17
C TYR A 212 5.56 -16.91 15.07
N LYS A 213 4.45 -17.67 15.12
CA LYS A 213 3.31 -17.36 16.02
C LYS A 213 3.67 -17.38 17.50
N PHE A 214 4.62 -18.22 17.91
CA PHE A 214 5.06 -18.30 19.30
C PHE A 214 5.91 -17.08 19.70
N ILE A 215 6.81 -16.65 18.82
CA ILE A 215 7.65 -15.45 19.04
C ILE A 215 6.78 -14.18 18.97
N THR A 216 5.86 -14.08 18.00
CA THR A 216 4.97 -12.91 17.86
C THR A 216 3.83 -12.85 18.89
N ARG A 217 3.45 -13.97 19.54
CA ARG A 217 2.50 -13.92 20.66
C ARG A 217 3.13 -13.63 22.01
N ARG A 218 4.43 -13.87 22.19
CA ARG A 218 5.09 -13.85 23.50
C ARG A 218 6.13 -12.75 23.69
N LEU A 219 6.66 -12.16 22.60
CA LEU A 219 7.78 -11.20 22.70
C LEU A 219 7.48 -9.79 22.16
N MET A 220 6.50 -9.62 21.28
CA MET A 220 6.17 -8.33 20.66
C MET A 220 4.68 -8.36 20.37
N HIS A 221 3.88 -7.44 20.91
CA HIS A 221 2.47 -7.25 20.51
C HIS A 221 2.37 -6.74 19.06
N TRP A 222 2.82 -7.55 18.12
CA TRP A 222 2.92 -7.22 16.71
C TRP A 222 1.66 -7.70 15.99
N SER A 223 0.84 -6.73 15.57
CA SER A 223 -0.31 -6.94 14.70
C SER A 223 0.19 -7.16 13.28
N ASP A 224 0.12 -8.40 12.81
CA ASP A 224 0.40 -8.76 11.42
C ASP A 224 -0.68 -8.11 10.51
N SER A 225 -0.29 -7.61 9.35
CA SER A 225 -1.20 -7.01 8.38
C SER A 225 -2.16 -8.01 7.70
N GLU A 226 -2.12 -9.29 8.08
CA GLU A 226 -3.18 -10.27 7.77
C GLU A 226 -4.39 -10.14 8.73
N GLY A 227 -4.28 -9.37 9.82
CA GLY A 227 -5.41 -8.94 10.65
C GLY A 227 -6.21 -7.78 10.08
N ASP A 228 -5.75 -7.19 8.97
CA ASP A 228 -6.24 -5.90 8.46
C ASP A 228 -7.54 -6.02 7.64
N GLU A 229 -7.73 -7.11 6.88
CA GLU A 229 -9.04 -7.46 6.27
C GLU A 229 -10.05 -7.97 7.29
N ASN A 230 -9.56 -8.45 8.45
CA ASN A 230 -10.41 -9.01 9.50
C ASN A 230 -11.26 -7.94 10.19
N ARG A 231 -10.78 -6.70 10.33
CA ARG A 231 -11.53 -5.67 11.07
C ARG A 231 -12.78 -5.19 10.34
N ILE A 232 -12.69 -4.89 9.04
CA ILE A 232 -13.89 -4.56 8.24
C ILE A 232 -14.81 -5.77 8.15
N ALA A 233 -14.29 -6.99 8.04
CA ALA A 233 -15.11 -8.20 8.04
C ALA A 233 -15.82 -8.44 9.39
N GLN A 234 -15.20 -8.09 10.51
CA GLN A 234 -15.73 -8.30 11.87
C GLN A 234 -16.63 -7.14 12.35
N GLU A 235 -16.17 -5.89 12.23
CA GLU A 235 -16.86 -4.69 12.74
C GLU A 235 -17.75 -4.03 11.67
N GLY A 236 -17.40 -4.17 10.39
CA GLY A 236 -18.09 -3.50 9.29
C GLY A 236 -19.59 -3.78 9.19
N PRO A 237 -20.09 -5.03 9.39
CA PRO A 237 -21.52 -5.30 9.39
C PRO A 237 -22.27 -4.55 10.49
N ALA A 238 -21.70 -4.46 11.70
CA ALA A 238 -22.32 -3.76 12.82
C ALA A 238 -22.34 -2.24 12.60
N ILE A 239 -21.23 -1.68 12.13
CA ILE A 239 -21.12 -0.24 11.79
C ILE A 239 -22.11 0.12 10.69
N ARG A 240 -22.16 -0.67 9.61
CA ARG A 240 -23.09 -0.43 8.49
C ARG A 240 -24.54 -0.50 8.95
N LYS A 241 -24.90 -1.49 9.76
CA LYS A 241 -26.25 -1.62 10.32
C LYS A 241 -26.63 -0.42 11.20
N ALA A 242 -25.72 0.03 12.06
CA ALA A 242 -25.97 1.18 12.93
C ALA A 242 -26.16 2.49 12.14
N LEU A 243 -25.34 2.71 11.10
CA LEU A 243 -25.49 3.86 10.21
C LEU A 243 -26.81 3.81 9.43
N GLN A 244 -27.14 2.66 8.85
CA GLN A 244 -28.37 2.48 8.06
C GLN A 244 -29.65 2.51 8.90
N ALA A 245 -29.57 2.29 10.21
CA ALA A 245 -30.71 2.38 11.11
C ALA A 245 -31.10 3.85 11.42
N GLN A 246 -30.22 4.82 11.14
CA GLN A 246 -30.53 6.23 11.37
C GLN A 246 -31.41 6.80 10.24
N PRO A 247 -32.34 7.72 10.56
CA PRO A 247 -33.18 8.35 9.56
C PRO A 247 -32.36 9.24 8.61
N GLY A 248 -32.72 9.23 7.33
CA GLY A 248 -32.09 10.07 6.30
C GLY A 248 -30.72 9.59 5.83
N ILE A 249 -30.34 8.34 6.13
CA ILE A 249 -29.13 7.72 5.62
C ILE A 249 -29.46 6.87 4.38
N GLY A 250 -28.80 7.16 3.26
CA GLY A 250 -28.87 6.40 2.03
C GLY A 250 -27.83 5.26 1.99
N ALA A 251 -27.05 5.21 0.92
CA ALA A 251 -25.99 4.22 0.78
C ALA A 251 -24.79 4.51 1.72
N VAL A 252 -24.15 3.43 2.19
CA VAL A 252 -22.99 3.49 3.09
C VAL A 252 -21.87 2.62 2.55
N THR A 253 -20.70 3.22 2.32
CA THR A 253 -19.49 2.50 1.91
C THR A 253 -18.43 2.60 3.01
N LEU A 254 -17.86 1.46 3.40
CA LEU A 254 -16.78 1.39 4.37
C LEU A 254 -15.49 1.06 3.63
N CYS A 255 -14.47 1.88 3.82
CA CYS A 255 -13.16 1.73 3.21
C CYS A 255 -12.08 1.59 4.29
N PRO A 256 -11.11 0.68 4.12
CA PRO A 256 -9.94 0.64 4.98
C PRO A 256 -9.05 1.85 4.70
N PHE A 257 -8.45 2.41 5.74
CA PHE A 257 -7.39 3.42 5.58
C PHE A 257 -6.27 3.20 6.60
N SER A 258 -5.09 3.73 6.29
CA SER A 258 -3.93 3.63 7.18
C SER A 258 -4.00 4.68 8.29
N GLN A 259 -3.97 4.25 9.56
CA GLN A 259 -3.92 5.14 10.72
C GLN A 259 -2.53 5.11 11.40
N PRO A 260 -1.97 6.25 11.83
CA PRO A 260 -0.70 6.27 12.55
C PRO A 260 -0.72 5.44 13.84
N GLY A 261 0.21 4.49 13.97
CA GLY A 261 0.46 3.77 15.23
C GLY A 261 -0.64 2.81 15.70
N ARG A 262 -1.63 2.47 14.85
CA ARG A 262 -2.75 1.56 15.15
C ARG A 262 -2.99 0.54 14.02
N THR A 263 -3.95 -0.36 14.22
CA THR A 263 -4.58 -1.23 13.20
C THR A 263 -5.21 -0.39 12.07
N VAL A 264 -5.52 -1.03 10.93
CA VAL A 264 -6.26 -0.39 9.82
C VAL A 264 -7.56 0.22 10.33
N GLY A 265 -7.77 1.50 10.02
CA GLY A 265 -8.94 2.27 10.40
C GLY A 265 -10.10 2.06 9.42
N ILE A 266 -11.33 2.28 9.89
CA ILE A 266 -12.55 2.21 9.07
C ILE A 266 -13.00 3.63 8.72
N TYR A 267 -13.00 3.96 7.43
CA TYR A 267 -13.54 5.20 6.89
C TYR A 267 -14.92 4.93 6.31
N ALA A 268 -15.96 5.53 6.89
CA ALA A 268 -17.32 5.50 6.39
C ALA A 268 -17.62 6.71 5.48
N PHE A 269 -18.03 6.44 4.25
CA PHE A 269 -18.69 7.39 3.36
C PHE A 269 -20.19 7.15 3.43
N VAL A 270 -20.94 8.19 3.80
CA VAL A 270 -22.36 8.10 4.11
C VAL A 270 -23.15 9.05 3.21
N GLU A 271 -24.01 8.50 2.37
CA GLU A 271 -24.91 9.29 1.51
C GLU A 271 -26.03 9.91 2.36
N THR A 272 -25.97 11.22 2.60
CA THR A 272 -26.95 11.94 3.42
C THR A 272 -26.75 13.46 3.31
N THR A 273 -27.78 14.23 3.65
CA THR A 273 -27.73 15.69 3.81
C THR A 273 -27.46 16.12 5.26
N ARG A 274 -27.44 15.18 6.20
CA ARG A 274 -27.13 15.44 7.61
C ARG A 274 -25.64 15.73 7.80
N ASP A 275 -25.32 16.52 8.82
CA ASP A 275 -23.93 16.77 9.18
C ASP A 275 -23.28 15.53 9.84
N ALA A 276 -21.97 15.36 9.61
CA ALA A 276 -21.22 14.22 10.12
C ALA A 276 -21.23 14.17 11.66
N SER A 277 -21.16 15.33 12.33
CA SER A 277 -21.14 15.40 13.79
C SER A 277 -22.44 14.88 14.43
N ALA A 278 -23.58 15.18 13.81
CA ALA A 278 -24.89 14.72 14.27
C ALA A 278 -25.03 13.18 14.13
N ILE A 279 -24.54 12.62 13.02
CA ILE A 279 -24.54 11.17 12.81
C ILE A 279 -23.63 10.47 13.81
N GLU A 280 -22.43 11.01 14.05
CA GLU A 280 -21.48 10.45 15.02
C GLU A 280 -22.00 10.50 16.46
N ALA A 281 -22.76 11.53 16.83
CA ALA A 281 -23.39 11.67 18.15
C ALA A 281 -24.46 10.60 18.40
N ASP A 282 -25.21 10.25 17.36
CA ASP A 282 -26.26 9.21 17.40
C ASP A 282 -25.69 7.77 17.38
N LEU A 283 -24.38 7.60 17.18
CA LEU A 283 -23.72 6.29 17.19
C LEU A 283 -23.12 5.95 18.56
N ALA A 284 -23.37 4.73 19.01
CA ALA A 284 -22.66 4.13 20.13
C ALA A 284 -21.15 4.01 19.83
N ALA A 285 -20.31 4.14 20.86
CA ALA A 285 -18.85 4.11 20.70
C ALA A 285 -18.34 2.83 20.00
N ALA A 286 -18.99 1.69 20.22
CA ALA A 286 -18.62 0.41 19.61
C ALA A 286 -18.94 0.29 18.11
N THR A 287 -19.82 1.15 17.57
CA THR A 287 -20.22 1.14 16.15
C THR A 287 -19.81 2.42 15.44
N ARG A 288 -18.96 3.24 16.07
CA ARG A 288 -18.47 4.47 15.48
C ARG A 288 -17.27 4.15 14.56
N PRO A 289 -17.33 4.52 13.27
CA PRO A 289 -16.16 4.39 12.40
C PRO A 289 -15.05 5.35 12.85
N ASP A 290 -13.79 5.06 12.51
CA ASP A 290 -12.66 5.91 12.86
C ASP A 290 -12.70 7.25 12.10
N LEU A 291 -13.31 7.27 10.91
CA LEU A 291 -13.64 8.46 10.15
C LEU A 291 -15.03 8.35 9.55
N LEU A 292 -15.77 9.45 9.58
CA LEU A 292 -17.04 9.60 8.88
C LEU A 292 -16.98 10.83 7.97
N GLN A 293 -17.40 10.66 6.72
CA GLN A 293 -17.63 11.74 5.78
C GLN A 293 -19.03 11.58 5.19
N THR A 294 -19.84 12.63 5.32
CA THR A 294 -21.14 12.70 4.67
C THR A 294 -20.97 13.24 3.25
N VAL A 295 -21.74 12.70 2.33
CA VAL A 295 -21.76 13.11 0.93
C VAL A 295 -23.19 13.20 0.45
N ALA A 296 -23.49 14.18 -0.41
CA ALA A 296 -24.84 14.32 -0.95
C ALA A 296 -25.25 13.12 -1.83
N ARG A 297 -24.30 12.56 -2.57
CA ARG A 297 -24.48 11.40 -3.44
C ARG A 297 -23.18 10.62 -3.60
N LEU A 298 -23.23 9.29 -3.51
CA LEU A 298 -22.10 8.41 -3.78
C LEU A 298 -21.98 8.12 -5.28
N PRO A 299 -20.76 7.94 -5.81
CA PRO A 299 -20.56 7.59 -7.22
C PRO A 299 -21.15 6.22 -7.51
N ARG A 300 -21.80 6.07 -8.67
CA ARG A 300 -22.40 4.81 -9.11
C ARG A 300 -21.96 4.46 -10.53
N ASP A 301 -21.94 3.17 -10.86
CA ASP A 301 -21.70 2.68 -12.22
C ASP A 301 -22.97 2.73 -13.08
N THR A 302 -22.86 2.27 -14.32
CA THR A 302 -23.96 2.20 -15.28
C THR A 302 -25.08 1.27 -14.81
N GLU A 303 -24.78 0.32 -13.94
CA GLU A 303 -25.72 -0.60 -13.31
C GLU A 303 -26.33 -0.05 -12.02
N GLY A 304 -25.95 1.18 -11.62
CA GLY A 304 -26.44 1.87 -10.43
C GLY A 304 -25.82 1.38 -9.12
N GLN A 305 -24.78 0.54 -9.17
CA GLN A 305 -24.03 0.08 -8.00
C GLN A 305 -23.02 1.13 -7.56
N VAL A 306 -22.79 1.24 -6.25
CA VAL A 306 -21.84 2.22 -5.72
C VAL A 306 -20.41 1.85 -6.14
N ARG A 307 -19.70 2.80 -6.75
CA ARG A 307 -18.29 2.71 -7.12
C ARG A 307 -17.38 2.84 -5.91
N ALA A 308 -17.37 1.77 -5.11
CA ALA A 308 -16.55 1.68 -3.91
C ALA A 308 -15.06 1.77 -4.22
N ASP A 309 -14.61 1.38 -5.41
CA ASP A 309 -13.24 1.48 -5.89
C ASP A 309 -12.71 2.93 -5.87
N LEU A 310 -13.51 3.91 -6.31
CA LEU A 310 -13.15 5.33 -6.25
C LEU A 310 -13.00 5.82 -4.80
N LEU A 311 -13.90 5.38 -3.92
CA LEU A 311 -13.90 5.74 -2.50
C LEU A 311 -12.70 5.11 -1.76
N HIS A 312 -12.24 3.93 -2.18
CA HIS A 312 -11.00 3.33 -1.68
C HIS A 312 -9.78 4.16 -2.06
N LEU A 313 -9.74 4.74 -3.27
CA LEU A 313 -8.66 5.64 -3.67
C LEU A 313 -8.67 6.94 -2.86
N VAL A 314 -9.86 7.50 -2.58
CA VAL A 314 -10.00 8.66 -1.70
C VAL A 314 -9.51 8.33 -0.28
N ALA A 315 -9.96 7.22 0.30
CA ALA A 315 -9.54 6.78 1.64
C ALA A 315 -8.03 6.48 1.71
N GLY A 316 -7.44 5.96 0.64
CA GLY A 316 -6.01 5.69 0.49
C GLY A 316 -5.17 6.91 0.08
N ASN A 317 -5.77 8.08 -0.12
CA ASN A 317 -5.13 9.30 -0.62
C ASN A 317 -4.35 9.10 -1.93
N ARG A 318 -4.94 8.38 -2.88
CA ARG A 318 -4.38 8.07 -4.20
C ARG A 318 -5.01 8.92 -5.30
N LEU A 319 -4.77 10.22 -5.24
CA LEU A 319 -5.46 11.18 -6.11
C LEU A 319 -5.04 11.08 -7.58
N ASP A 320 -3.77 10.75 -7.86
CA ASP A 320 -3.31 10.58 -9.24
C ASP A 320 -4.05 9.41 -9.94
N GLU A 321 -4.22 8.26 -9.25
CA GLU A 321 -5.00 7.11 -9.74
C GLU A 321 -6.47 7.47 -9.93
N LEU A 322 -7.00 8.31 -9.03
CA LEU A 322 -8.39 8.76 -9.08
C LEU A 322 -8.62 9.68 -10.28
N THR A 323 -7.71 10.62 -10.55
CA THR A 323 -7.75 11.48 -11.74
C THR A 323 -7.71 10.66 -13.02
N GLN A 324 -6.87 9.62 -13.10
CA GLN A 324 -6.80 8.76 -14.28
C GLN A 324 -8.10 7.97 -14.52
N LEU A 325 -8.79 7.52 -13.46
CA LEU A 325 -10.07 6.81 -13.58
C LEU A 325 -11.26 7.71 -13.90
N MET A 326 -11.10 9.01 -13.72
CA MET A 326 -12.11 10.03 -14.01
C MET A 326 -11.85 10.72 -15.36
N ASP A 327 -10.73 10.39 -16.01
CA ASP A 327 -10.35 10.96 -17.30
C ASP A 327 -11.38 10.60 -18.37
N GLY A 328 -11.86 11.62 -19.09
CA GLY A 328 -12.94 11.47 -20.07
C GLY A 328 -14.37 11.41 -19.51
N ASP A 329 -14.58 11.56 -18.18
CA ASP A 329 -15.91 11.61 -17.55
C ASP A 329 -16.09 12.90 -16.70
N PRO A 330 -16.61 13.99 -17.32
CA PRO A 330 -16.81 15.27 -16.65
C PRO A 330 -17.83 15.23 -15.51
N ASP A 331 -18.86 14.39 -15.63
CA ASP A 331 -19.94 14.30 -14.64
C ASP A 331 -19.47 13.56 -13.40
N LEU A 332 -18.72 12.46 -13.57
CA LEU A 332 -18.03 11.79 -12.47
C LEU A 332 -17.01 12.71 -11.81
N SER A 333 -16.33 13.54 -12.60
CA SER A 333 -15.40 14.55 -12.12
C SER A 333 -16.06 15.57 -11.19
N ALA A 334 -17.17 16.16 -11.63
CA ALA A 334 -17.95 17.10 -10.84
C ALA A 334 -18.50 16.47 -9.56
N LEU A 335 -18.96 15.21 -9.62
CA LEU A 335 -19.48 14.47 -8.46
C LEU A 335 -18.40 14.17 -7.41
N MET A 336 -17.22 13.75 -7.86
CA MET A 336 -16.13 13.34 -6.96
C MET A 336 -15.36 14.52 -6.37
N GLN A 337 -15.32 15.67 -7.05
CA GLN A 337 -14.60 16.86 -6.59
C GLN A 337 -14.92 17.27 -5.14
N PRO A 338 -16.19 17.41 -4.69
CA PRO A 338 -16.49 17.74 -3.30
C PRO A 338 -16.06 16.64 -2.33
N ILE A 339 -16.16 15.36 -2.73
CA ILE A 339 -15.74 14.21 -1.91
C ILE A 339 -14.21 14.24 -1.70
N ILE A 340 -13.45 14.52 -2.76
CA ILE A 340 -11.99 14.65 -2.74
C ILE A 340 -11.58 15.86 -1.90
N ALA A 341 -12.25 17.01 -2.08
CA ALA A 341 -11.92 18.25 -1.36
C ALA A 341 -12.13 18.12 0.15
N ALA A 342 -13.18 17.40 0.57
CA ALA A 342 -13.51 17.18 1.98
C ALA A 342 -12.87 15.91 2.59
N ARG A 343 -11.99 15.22 1.85
CA ARG A 343 -11.36 13.97 2.33
C ARG A 343 -10.58 14.20 3.61
N ARG A 344 -10.74 13.33 4.60
CA ARG A 344 -10.02 13.39 5.89
C ARG A 344 -8.73 12.57 5.82
N ASN A 345 -7.74 13.03 5.08
CA ASN A 345 -6.46 12.32 4.93
C ASN A 345 -5.50 12.55 6.13
N LEU A 346 -4.35 11.88 6.11
CA LEU A 346 -3.32 11.93 7.15
C LEU A 346 -2.57 13.28 7.17
N THR A 347 -2.46 13.94 6.00
CA THR A 347 -1.80 15.21 5.76
C THR A 347 -2.60 16.41 6.28
N ASP A 348 -3.92 16.44 6.09
CA ASP A 348 -4.81 17.47 6.64
C ASP A 348 -4.82 17.47 8.18
N ARG A 349 -4.47 16.33 8.82
CA ARG A 349 -4.35 16.22 10.28
C ARG A 349 -3.03 16.73 10.83
N VAL A 350 -2.00 16.80 9.99
CA VAL A 350 -0.64 17.21 10.36
C VAL A 350 -0.39 18.67 9.94
N LEU A 351 -0.87 19.10 8.78
CA LEU A 351 -0.65 20.45 8.25
C LEU A 351 -1.68 21.50 8.71
N ARG A 352 -2.88 21.10 9.17
CA ARG A 352 -3.91 22.04 9.65
C ARG A 352 -3.99 22.13 11.19
N LYS A 353 -2.94 21.71 11.90
CA LYS A 353 -2.83 21.87 13.36
C LYS A 353 -2.15 23.16 13.75
#